data_AF-A0A9D3XP45-F1
#
_entry.id   AF-A0A9D3XP45-F1
#
_cell.length_a   1.000
_cell.length_b   1.000
_cell.length_c   1.000
_cell.angle_alpha   90.00
_cell.angle_beta   90.00
_cell.angle_gamma   90.00
#
_symmetry.space_group_name_H-M   'P 1'
#
loop_
_entity.id
_entity.type
_entity.pdbx_description
1 polymer ?
#
loop_
_entity_poly.entity_id
_entity_poly.type
_entity_poly.pdbx_seq_one_letter_code
_entity_poly.pdbx_strand_id
1 'polypeptide(L)'
;MAAPAMLLQLVAAGLALCAALLWLRGRPAGPERARGRVCVAVLGDLGRSPRMQYHALALARHGHGVTLLGFLSTKPHSDILCNEKIHIVSISELKVLQVGPKIFQYITKVIAQAIQLFYTMLKIDHPSYILLQNPPGLPSIAVTWVVCLVRRSKLIIDWHNYGYTIMSLIHGKNHPIVQIAEWYEKLFGRLSDYNFCVTNAMKEDLQMNCNIKAITLYDKPASFFKETPLEIQHKLYMKLAKDYAPFKRGTDSIHPDVEKSAFTELDIRNGNVTQVKERPALLISSTSWTEDEDFSILLKALEDYEEYVNDGIKLPSLVCVITGKGPLKKHYNRLIDKMHFKHIQICTPWLEAEDYPVLLGSADLGVCLHKSSSGLDLPMKVVDMFGCCLPVCAVHFQCLHELVKHDENGLIFRDSNELAEQLKMLLLEFPTGESKLYMFRRNLRASKQLRWDESWEQTVLPVFRNN
;
A
#
# COMPACT_ATOMS: atom_id res chain seq x y z
N MET A 1 28.81 -5.12 49.12
CA MET A 1 27.95 -3.92 49.14
C MET A 1 28.30 -2.88 48.04
N ALA A 2 29.10 -3.20 47.01
CA ALA A 2 29.53 -2.21 45.99
C ALA A 2 28.64 -2.11 44.73
N ALA A 3 27.78 -3.10 44.46
CA ALA A 3 26.91 -3.13 43.28
C ALA A 3 25.88 -1.99 43.17
N PRO A 4 25.24 -1.51 44.27
CA PRO A 4 24.24 -0.44 44.19
C PRO A 4 24.84 0.93 43.82
N ALA A 5 26.05 1.23 44.31
CA ALA A 5 26.73 2.50 44.07
C ALA A 5 27.20 2.63 42.61
N MET A 6 27.70 1.54 42.03
CA MET A 6 28.12 1.50 40.64
C MET A 6 26.94 1.63 39.68
N LEU A 7 25.78 1.03 40.02
CA LEU A 7 24.54 1.19 39.26
C LEU A 7 24.05 2.65 39.31
N LEU A 8 24.09 3.29 40.48
CA LEU A 8 23.72 4.70 40.63
C LEU A 8 24.62 5.63 39.81
N GLN A 9 25.93 5.39 39.78
CA GLN A 9 26.87 6.17 38.97
C GLN A 9 26.63 6.00 37.47
N LEU A 10 26.34 4.78 37.01
CA LEU A 10 25.99 4.52 35.61
C LEU A 10 24.67 5.18 35.20
N VAL A 11 23.65 5.14 36.08
CA VAL A 11 22.37 5.83 35.86
C VAL A 11 22.58 7.34 35.83
N ALA A 12 23.35 7.91 36.76
CA ALA A 12 23.66 9.34 36.79
C ALA A 12 24.44 9.79 35.55
N ALA A 13 25.43 9.03 35.11
CA ALA A 13 26.18 9.31 33.89
C ALA A 13 25.29 9.21 32.63
N GLY A 14 24.40 8.22 32.58
CA GLY A 14 23.40 8.09 31.52
C GLY A 14 22.43 9.26 31.47
N LEU A 15 21.91 9.70 32.63
CA LEU A 15 21.05 10.87 32.74
C LEU A 15 21.77 12.16 32.35
N ALA A 16 23.04 12.33 32.74
CA ALA A 16 23.86 13.48 32.37
C ALA A 16 24.15 13.51 30.86
N LEU A 17 24.45 12.35 30.26
CA LEU A 17 24.64 12.23 28.81
C LEU A 17 23.34 12.53 28.06
N CYS A 18 22.21 11.99 28.52
CA CYS A 18 20.90 12.31 27.97
C CYS A 18 20.59 13.80 28.08
N ALA A 19 20.85 14.42 29.23
CA ALA A 19 20.65 15.86 29.44
C ALA A 19 21.56 16.69 28.52
N ALA A 20 22.82 16.31 28.36
CA ALA A 20 23.76 16.97 27.44
C ALA A 20 23.32 16.83 25.98
N LEU A 21 22.88 15.65 25.56
CA LEU A 21 22.36 15.41 24.20
C LEU A 21 21.07 16.20 23.93
N LEU A 22 20.15 16.26 24.90
CA LEU A 22 18.92 17.06 24.83
C LEU A 22 19.25 18.57 24.76
N TRP A 23 20.22 19.03 25.54
CA TRP A 23 20.69 20.42 25.52
C TRP A 23 21.34 20.78 24.18
N LEU A 24 22.13 19.88 23.58
CA LEU A 24 22.74 20.06 22.26
C LEU A 24 21.68 20.07 21.14
N ARG A 25 20.57 19.35 21.29
CA ARG A 25 19.43 19.35 20.34
C ARG A 25 18.69 20.69 20.33
N GLY A 26 18.61 21.39 21.46
CA GLY A 26 17.92 22.68 21.59
C GLY A 26 18.61 23.86 20.92
N ARG A 27 19.83 23.70 20.37
CA ARG A 27 20.57 24.78 19.70
C ARG A 27 20.16 24.91 18.23
N PRO A 28 19.91 26.13 17.71
CA PRO A 28 19.59 26.35 16.31
C PRO A 28 20.72 25.89 15.39
N ALA A 29 20.34 25.25 14.29
CA ALA A 29 21.25 24.80 13.24
C ALA A 29 21.81 26.01 12.46
N GLY A 30 23.09 25.98 12.08
CA GLY A 30 23.72 27.05 11.30
C GLY A 30 23.16 27.17 9.86
N PRO A 31 23.33 28.33 9.21
CA PRO A 31 22.69 28.70 7.94
C PRO A 31 23.06 27.84 6.73
N GLU A 32 24.21 27.14 6.71
CA GLU A 32 24.59 26.23 5.61
C GLU A 32 23.72 24.97 5.49
N ARG A 33 22.90 24.65 6.50
CA ARG A 33 22.02 23.46 6.51
C ARG A 33 20.70 23.63 5.73
N ALA A 34 20.46 24.78 5.12
CA ALA A 34 19.18 25.17 4.51
C ALA A 34 18.81 24.42 3.20
N ARG A 35 19.78 23.81 2.49
CA ARG A 35 19.52 22.83 1.40
C ARG A 35 19.84 21.39 1.83
N GLY A 36 19.50 21.07 3.08
CA GLY A 36 19.97 19.89 3.80
C GLY A 36 19.65 18.55 3.14
N ARG A 37 20.55 17.58 3.34
CA ARG A 37 20.32 16.17 2.98
C ARG A 37 19.21 15.58 3.85
N VAL A 38 18.40 14.70 3.28
CA VAL A 38 17.33 13.98 3.99
C VAL A 38 17.60 12.49 3.90
N CYS A 39 17.53 11.79 5.03
CA CYS A 39 17.53 10.33 5.04
C CYS A 39 16.09 9.83 5.06
N VAL A 40 15.67 9.12 4.02
CA VAL A 40 14.40 8.39 3.98
C VAL A 40 14.70 6.94 4.36
N ALA A 41 14.17 6.49 5.49
CA ALA A 41 14.54 5.23 6.12
C ALA A 41 13.33 4.31 6.28
N VAL A 42 13.52 3.05 5.94
CA VAL A 42 12.58 1.97 6.23
C VAL A 42 13.37 0.72 6.62
N LEU A 43 13.01 0.09 7.75
CA LEU A 43 13.58 -1.22 8.12
C LEU A 43 12.80 -2.33 7.41
N GLY A 44 12.78 -2.27 6.08
CA GLY A 44 11.98 -3.10 5.19
C GLY A 44 12.50 -3.01 3.75
N ASP A 45 11.90 -3.78 2.85
CA ASP A 45 12.31 -3.87 1.44
C ASP A 45 11.92 -2.61 0.66
N LEU A 46 12.92 -1.86 0.19
CA LEU A 46 12.73 -0.61 -0.54
C LEU A 46 11.86 -0.78 -1.78
N GLY A 47 12.05 -1.87 -2.53
CA GLY A 47 11.26 -2.17 -3.73
C GLY A 47 9.78 -2.42 -3.45
N ARG A 48 9.41 -2.65 -2.19
CA ARG A 48 8.02 -2.86 -1.73
C ARG A 48 7.50 -1.74 -0.85
N SER A 49 8.20 -0.61 -0.80
CA SER A 49 7.81 0.59 -0.05
C SER A 49 7.60 1.77 -1.02
N PRO A 50 6.55 1.74 -1.86
CA PRO A 50 6.33 2.74 -2.90
C PRO A 50 6.22 4.16 -2.32
N ARG A 51 5.52 4.34 -1.20
CA ARG A 51 5.43 5.64 -0.51
C ARG A 51 6.79 6.21 -0.11
N MET A 52 7.72 5.41 0.39
CA MET A 52 9.07 5.87 0.72
C MET A 52 9.87 6.25 -0.53
N GLN A 53 9.72 5.49 -1.61
CA GLN A 53 10.29 5.87 -2.90
C GLN A 53 9.71 7.19 -3.40
N TYR A 54 8.39 7.41 -3.27
CA TYR A 54 7.76 8.66 -3.67
C TYR A 54 8.18 9.86 -2.80
N HIS A 55 8.38 9.68 -1.49
CA HIS A 55 9.01 10.70 -0.64
C HIS A 55 10.41 11.05 -1.14
N ALA A 56 11.24 10.05 -1.46
CA ALA A 56 12.59 10.26 -1.95
C ALA A 56 12.63 11.02 -3.28
N LEU A 57 11.74 10.66 -4.23
CA LEU A 57 11.61 11.35 -5.51
C LEU A 57 11.14 12.80 -5.34
N ALA A 58 10.12 13.05 -4.52
CA ALA A 58 9.61 14.39 -4.28
C ALA A 58 10.68 15.29 -3.63
N LEU A 59 11.40 14.77 -2.63
CA LEU A 59 12.53 15.48 -2.01
C LEU A 59 13.64 15.82 -3.02
N ALA A 60 14.02 14.87 -3.88
CA ALA A 60 15.04 15.07 -4.90
C ALA A 60 14.62 16.14 -5.94
N ARG A 61 13.34 16.13 -6.35
CA ARG A 61 12.76 17.14 -7.26
C ARG A 61 12.83 18.55 -6.66
N HIS A 62 12.62 18.70 -5.35
CA HIS A 62 12.77 19.98 -4.66
C HIS A 62 14.21 20.33 -4.25
N GLY A 63 15.21 19.62 -4.77
CA GLY A 63 16.61 20.00 -4.63
C GLY A 63 17.34 19.42 -3.42
N HIS A 64 16.70 18.55 -2.63
CA HIS A 64 17.36 17.87 -1.52
C HIS A 64 18.23 16.72 -2.03
N GLY A 65 19.41 16.52 -1.43
CA GLY A 65 20.13 15.25 -1.54
C GLY A 65 19.45 14.22 -0.64
N VAL A 66 19.18 13.02 -1.15
CA VAL A 66 18.42 12.00 -0.44
C VAL A 66 19.26 10.76 -0.24
N THR A 67 19.33 10.28 1.00
CA THR A 67 19.81 8.93 1.31
C THR A 67 18.59 8.04 1.50
N LEU A 68 18.40 7.04 0.64
CA LEU A 68 17.31 6.06 0.75
C LEU A 68 17.85 4.79 1.41
N LEU A 69 17.41 4.52 2.63
CA LEU A 69 17.96 3.47 3.50
C LEU A 69 16.93 2.37 3.76
N GLY A 70 17.30 1.12 3.49
CA GLY A 70 16.45 -0.06 3.72
C GLY A 70 17.03 -1.35 3.15
N PHE A 71 16.24 -2.42 3.09
CA PHE A 71 16.64 -3.69 2.46
C PHE A 71 16.53 -3.58 0.94
N LEU A 72 17.45 -4.22 0.21
CA LEU A 72 17.48 -4.22 -1.26
C LEU A 72 17.14 -5.61 -1.81
N SER A 73 16.03 -6.19 -1.32
CA SER A 73 15.60 -7.53 -1.69
C SER A 73 14.84 -7.54 -3.01
N THR A 74 14.08 -6.47 -3.29
CA THR A 74 13.40 -6.23 -4.56
C THR A 74 13.97 -4.97 -5.22
N LYS A 75 14.06 -4.96 -6.55
CA LYS A 75 14.54 -3.81 -7.33
C LYS A 75 13.61 -2.60 -7.13
N PRO A 76 14.11 -1.43 -6.68
CA PRO A 76 13.34 -0.19 -6.64
C PRO A 76 12.92 0.30 -8.03
N HIS A 77 12.00 1.26 -8.07
CA HIS A 77 11.53 1.91 -9.30
C HIS A 77 12.71 2.51 -10.09
N SER A 78 12.64 2.48 -11.42
CA SER A 78 13.70 3.00 -12.31
C SER A 78 14.08 4.44 -11.98
N ASP A 79 13.08 5.28 -11.70
CA ASP A 79 13.31 6.70 -11.38
C ASP A 79 14.13 6.92 -10.11
N ILE A 80 14.12 5.96 -9.17
CA ILE A 80 15.00 6.01 -8.00
C ILE A 80 16.43 5.70 -8.43
N LEU A 81 16.61 4.66 -9.24
CA LEU A 81 17.93 4.17 -9.67
C LEU A 81 18.63 5.15 -10.61
N CYS A 82 17.87 5.90 -11.40
CA CYS A 82 18.40 6.86 -12.38
C CYS A 82 18.59 8.28 -11.80
N ASN A 83 18.23 8.53 -10.54
CA ASN A 83 18.27 9.88 -9.96
C ASN A 83 19.58 10.14 -9.20
N GLU A 84 20.42 11.02 -9.74
CA GLU A 84 21.73 11.36 -9.18
C GLU A 84 21.69 11.96 -7.76
N LYS A 85 20.55 12.51 -7.34
CA LYS A 85 20.39 13.06 -5.98
C LYS A 85 20.00 12.01 -4.95
N ILE A 86 19.66 10.79 -5.37
CA ILE A 86 19.22 9.72 -4.49
C ILE A 86 20.34 8.68 -4.38
N HIS A 87 20.88 8.52 -3.17
CA HIS A 87 21.88 7.51 -2.85
C HIS A 87 21.25 6.40 -2.02
N ILE A 88 21.27 5.17 -2.53
CA ILE A 88 20.71 4.01 -1.83
C ILE A 88 21.75 3.44 -0.86
N VAL A 89 21.34 3.22 0.39
CA VAL A 89 22.14 2.54 1.41
C VAL A 89 21.42 1.29 1.87
N SER A 90 21.96 0.13 1.49
CA SER A 90 21.37 -1.16 1.85
C SER A 90 21.70 -1.56 3.28
N ILE A 91 20.70 -2.04 4.01
CA ILE A 91 20.87 -2.79 5.26
C ILE A 91 20.76 -4.28 4.92
N SER A 92 21.67 -5.10 5.45
CA SER A 92 21.58 -6.56 5.29
C SER A 92 20.43 -7.10 6.13
N GLU A 93 19.58 -7.94 5.54
CA GLU A 93 18.53 -8.63 6.27
C GLU A 93 19.15 -9.71 7.20
N LEU A 94 18.94 -9.56 8.51
CA LEU A 94 19.45 -10.52 9.48
C LEU A 94 18.59 -11.77 9.48
N LYS A 95 19.16 -12.87 8.97
CA LYS A 95 18.61 -14.21 9.12
C LYS A 95 18.73 -14.63 10.58
N VAL A 96 17.60 -14.87 11.23
CA VAL A 96 17.58 -15.34 12.62
C VAL A 96 18.18 -16.74 12.69
N LEU A 97 19.19 -16.92 13.54
CA LEU A 97 19.66 -18.25 13.91
C LEU A 97 18.52 -18.99 14.61
N GLN A 98 18.02 -20.07 14.00
CA GLN A 98 16.91 -20.88 14.55
C GLN A 98 17.39 -21.79 15.69
N VAL A 99 18.09 -21.22 16.66
CA VAL A 99 18.63 -21.93 17.83
C VAL A 99 18.04 -21.31 19.09
N GLY A 100 17.49 -22.14 19.98
CA GLY A 100 16.92 -21.72 21.26
C GLY A 100 15.45 -21.26 21.22
N PRO A 101 14.89 -20.80 22.36
CA PRO A 101 13.47 -20.42 22.44
C PRO A 101 13.12 -19.20 21.58
N LYS A 102 11.92 -19.19 20.98
CA LYS A 102 11.45 -18.15 20.04
C LYS A 102 11.58 -16.71 20.58
N ILE A 103 11.37 -16.51 21.88
CA ILE A 103 11.47 -15.18 22.49
C ILE A 103 12.90 -14.64 22.50
N PHE A 104 13.89 -15.49 22.78
CA PHE A 104 15.29 -15.08 22.74
C PHE A 104 15.74 -14.78 21.32
N GLN A 105 15.32 -15.62 20.35
CA GLN A 105 15.58 -15.37 18.94
C GLN A 105 15.04 -13.99 18.49
N TYR A 106 13.82 -13.63 18.92
CA TYR A 106 13.24 -12.33 18.64
C TYR A 106 14.03 -11.18 19.29
N ILE A 107 14.38 -11.30 20.57
CA ILE A 107 15.16 -10.28 21.29
C ILE A 107 16.54 -10.09 20.63
N THR A 108 17.25 -11.18 20.35
CA THR A 108 18.56 -11.13 19.67
C THR A 108 18.44 -10.50 18.29
N LYS A 109 17.38 -10.81 17.53
CA LYS A 109 17.12 -10.16 16.24
C LYS A 109 16.95 -8.66 16.41
N VAL A 110 16.10 -8.21 17.34
CA VAL A 110 15.84 -6.78 17.58
C VAL A 110 17.12 -6.05 17.99
N ILE A 111 17.93 -6.62 18.89
CA ILE A 111 19.21 -6.02 19.32
C ILE A 111 20.19 -5.93 18.14
N ALA A 112 20.37 -7.01 17.39
CA ALA A 112 21.28 -7.04 16.27
C ALA A 112 20.86 -6.05 15.16
N GLN A 113 19.55 -5.97 14.87
CA GLN A 113 19.01 -4.97 13.94
C GLN A 113 19.20 -3.54 14.47
N ALA A 114 19.06 -3.32 15.77
CA ALA A 114 19.29 -2.00 16.37
C ALA A 114 20.74 -1.54 16.22
N ILE A 115 21.69 -2.42 16.51
CA ILE A 115 23.14 -2.15 16.36
C ILE A 115 23.48 -1.89 14.90
N GLN A 116 22.99 -2.73 13.99
CA GLN A 116 23.24 -2.62 12.56
C GLN A 116 22.67 -1.31 11.99
N LEU A 117 21.42 -0.97 12.33
CA LEU A 117 20.78 0.27 11.90
C LEU A 117 21.54 1.49 12.43
N PHE A 118 21.88 1.49 13.72
CA PHE A 118 22.64 2.57 14.36
C PHE A 118 24.00 2.78 13.66
N TYR A 119 24.77 1.71 13.48
CA TYR A 119 26.07 1.76 12.82
C TYR A 119 25.98 2.25 11.37
N THR A 120 24.98 1.77 10.63
CA THR A 120 24.75 2.18 9.23
C THR A 120 24.40 3.67 9.16
N MET A 121 23.50 4.14 10.02
CA MET A 121 23.12 5.56 10.10
C MET A 121 24.24 6.48 10.60
N LEU A 122 25.26 5.96 11.28
CA LEU A 122 26.46 6.74 11.60
C LEU A 122 27.45 6.84 10.43
N LYS A 123 27.34 5.97 9.41
CA LYS A 123 28.20 6.01 8.23
C LYS A 123 27.68 6.91 7.11
N ILE A 124 26.38 7.18 7.09
CA ILE A 124 25.79 8.07 6.08
C ILE A 124 26.17 9.53 6.33
N ASP A 125 26.15 10.33 5.26
CA ASP A 125 26.33 11.78 5.36
C ASP A 125 25.31 12.40 6.30
N HIS A 126 25.74 13.41 7.06
CA HIS A 126 24.93 14.08 8.09
C HIS A 126 23.58 14.60 7.56
N PRO A 127 22.45 13.92 7.81
CA PRO A 127 21.16 14.37 7.31
C PRO A 127 20.61 15.47 8.23
N SER A 128 19.97 16.50 7.67
CA SER A 128 19.23 17.48 8.46
C SER A 128 17.94 16.88 9.02
N TYR A 129 17.33 15.97 8.26
CA TYR A 129 16.09 15.28 8.60
C TYR A 129 16.21 13.78 8.35
N ILE A 130 15.62 12.99 9.23
CA ILE A 130 15.42 11.56 9.05
C ILE A 130 13.90 11.33 8.98
N LEU A 131 13.40 10.89 7.83
CA LEU A 131 12.02 10.48 7.61
C LEU A 131 11.95 8.96 7.71
N LEU A 132 11.30 8.45 8.75
CA LEU A 132 11.20 7.03 9.06
C LEU A 132 9.78 6.51 8.77
N GLN A 133 9.68 5.42 8.02
CA GLN A 133 8.42 4.67 7.88
C GLN A 133 8.11 3.88 9.15
N ASN A 134 6.86 3.97 9.62
CA ASN A 134 6.28 3.04 10.59
C ASN A 134 5.03 2.36 10.01
N PRO A 135 4.92 1.02 10.01
CA PRO A 135 5.85 0.01 10.55
C PRO A 135 6.96 -0.43 9.57
N PRO A 136 8.00 -1.14 10.04
CA PRO A 136 8.23 -1.52 11.45
C PRO A 136 8.94 -0.44 12.27
N GLY A 137 8.34 -0.09 13.42
CA GLY A 137 8.87 0.92 14.34
C GLY A 137 9.88 0.40 15.35
N LEU A 138 9.83 -0.89 15.69
CA LEU A 138 10.78 -1.54 16.61
C LEU A 138 11.88 -2.25 15.79
N PRO A 139 13.18 -1.98 16.02
CA PRO A 139 13.79 -0.97 16.89
C PRO A 139 13.97 0.42 16.24
N SER A 140 13.48 0.61 15.02
CA SER A 140 13.77 1.75 14.15
C SER A 140 13.57 3.12 14.81
N ILE A 141 12.41 3.37 15.45
CA ILE A 141 12.07 4.67 16.03
C ILE A 141 13.10 5.07 17.10
N ALA A 142 13.36 4.21 18.08
CA ALA A 142 14.32 4.50 19.15
C ALA A 142 15.74 4.73 18.60
N VAL A 143 16.19 3.88 17.67
CA VAL A 143 17.53 4.02 17.07
C VAL A 143 17.65 5.33 16.28
N THR A 144 16.68 5.63 15.42
CA THR A 144 16.69 6.88 14.65
C THR A 144 16.64 8.11 15.54
N TRP A 145 15.88 8.06 16.64
CA TRP A 145 15.84 9.13 17.62
C TRP A 145 17.20 9.37 18.28
N VAL A 146 17.89 8.31 18.72
CA VAL A 146 19.26 8.42 19.25
C VAL A 146 20.22 9.00 18.20
N VAL A 147 20.12 8.57 16.94
CA VAL A 147 20.94 9.14 15.85
C VAL A 147 20.65 10.64 15.68
N CYS A 148 19.38 11.05 15.72
CA CYS A 148 18.99 12.46 15.66
C CYS A 148 19.60 13.29 16.80
N LEU A 149 19.66 12.74 18.02
CA LEU A 149 20.35 13.38 19.14
C LEU A 149 21.85 13.60 18.87
N VAL A 150 22.53 12.56 18.39
CA VAL A 150 23.98 12.60 18.12
C VAL A 150 24.29 13.56 16.96
N ARG A 151 23.47 13.56 15.91
CA ARG A 151 23.71 14.31 14.67
C ARG A 151 23.08 15.71 14.65
N ARG A 152 22.26 16.03 15.65
CA ARG A 152 21.39 17.22 15.67
C ARG A 152 20.53 17.31 14.42
N SER A 153 19.88 16.20 14.10
CA SER A 153 18.91 16.04 13.01
C SER A 153 17.50 16.06 13.59
N LYS A 154 16.50 16.35 12.75
CA LYS A 154 15.10 16.23 13.12
C LYS A 154 14.53 14.86 12.69
N LEU A 155 13.77 14.21 13.56
CA LEU A 155 13.08 12.96 13.28
C LEU A 155 11.65 13.24 12.81
N ILE A 156 11.30 12.71 11.64
CA ILE A 156 9.94 12.66 11.10
C ILE A 156 9.52 11.20 11.08
N ILE A 157 8.36 10.87 11.66
CA ILE A 157 7.78 9.52 11.55
C ILE A 157 6.57 9.60 10.61
N ASP A 158 6.55 8.76 9.58
CA ASP A 158 5.40 8.57 8.70
C ASP A 158 4.66 7.29 9.12
N TRP A 159 3.46 7.45 9.68
CA TRP A 159 2.63 6.38 10.25
C TRP A 159 1.66 5.83 9.22
N HIS A 160 1.84 4.57 8.85
CA HIS A 160 1.02 3.83 7.89
C HIS A 160 0.09 2.86 8.60
N ASN A 161 0.60 2.26 9.66
CA ASN A 161 -0.14 1.38 10.56
C ASN A 161 0.61 1.29 11.90
N TYR A 162 0.06 0.52 12.83
CA TYR A 162 0.74 0.19 14.08
C TYR A 162 1.43 -1.17 13.99
N GLY A 163 2.72 -1.23 14.32
CA GLY A 163 3.45 -2.49 14.30
C GLY A 163 2.89 -3.49 15.31
N TYR A 164 2.39 -3.01 16.45
CA TYR A 164 1.79 -3.88 17.47
C TYR A 164 0.47 -4.50 17.00
N THR A 165 -0.35 -3.82 16.18
CA THR A 165 -1.61 -4.39 15.67
C THR A 165 -1.33 -5.47 14.63
N ILE A 166 -0.34 -5.28 13.76
CA ILE A 166 0.12 -6.31 12.81
C ILE A 166 0.63 -7.53 13.57
N MET A 167 1.46 -7.33 14.60
CA MET A 167 1.96 -8.44 15.41
C MET A 167 0.85 -9.17 16.19
N SER A 168 -0.23 -8.46 16.53
CA SER A 168 -1.39 -9.04 17.21
C SER A 168 -2.18 -10.01 16.35
N LEU A 169 -2.10 -9.92 15.00
CA LEU A 169 -2.71 -10.90 14.10
C LEU A 169 -2.11 -12.30 14.30
N ILE A 170 -0.81 -12.37 14.57
CA ILE A 170 -0.08 -13.64 14.74
C ILE A 170 -0.13 -14.15 16.19
N HIS A 171 0.06 -13.25 17.17
CA HIS A 171 0.25 -13.65 18.58
C HIS A 171 -1.00 -13.46 19.45
N GLY A 172 -2.00 -12.72 18.96
CA GLY A 172 -3.16 -12.28 19.74
C GLY A 172 -2.88 -10.99 20.54
N LYS A 173 -3.94 -10.19 20.74
CA LYS A 173 -3.85 -8.86 21.38
C LYS A 173 -3.34 -8.88 22.83
N ASN A 174 -3.65 -9.95 23.58
CA ASN A 174 -3.28 -10.08 24.98
C ASN A 174 -1.87 -10.64 25.20
N HIS A 175 -1.12 -10.92 24.12
CA HIS A 175 0.22 -11.47 24.23
C HIS A 175 1.20 -10.42 24.79
N PRO A 176 2.06 -10.75 25.79
CA PRO A 176 2.94 -9.76 26.42
C PRO A 176 3.85 -9.00 25.44
N ILE A 177 4.36 -9.67 24.41
CA ILE A 177 5.19 -9.02 23.36
C ILE A 177 4.40 -7.92 22.62
N VAL A 178 3.10 -8.12 22.39
CA VAL A 178 2.22 -7.13 21.74
C VAL A 178 2.03 -5.91 22.63
N GLN A 179 1.79 -6.10 23.92
CA GLN A 179 1.67 -5.01 24.88
C GLN A 179 2.98 -4.21 25.01
N ILE A 180 4.13 -4.89 25.00
CA ILE A 180 5.45 -4.23 25.03
C ILE A 180 5.67 -3.42 23.74
N ALA A 181 5.33 -3.97 22.57
CA ALA A 181 5.46 -3.25 21.31
C ALA A 181 4.51 -2.04 21.24
N GLU A 182 3.29 -2.17 21.74
CA GLU A 182 2.34 -1.06 21.85
C GLU A 182 2.89 0.07 22.74
N TRP A 183 3.36 -0.27 23.94
CA TRP A 183 4.00 0.68 24.83
C TRP A 183 5.21 1.36 24.18
N TYR A 184 6.04 0.58 23.48
CA TYR A 184 7.24 1.08 22.79
C TYR A 184 6.87 2.09 21.69
N GLU A 185 5.93 1.75 20.80
CA GLU A 185 5.53 2.66 19.72
C GLU A 185 4.92 3.95 20.27
N LYS A 186 4.08 3.84 21.31
CA LYS A 186 3.49 5.00 22.00
C LYS A 186 4.54 5.90 22.66
N LEU A 187 5.54 5.31 23.34
CA LEU A 187 6.56 6.07 24.04
C LEU A 187 7.52 6.75 23.06
N PHE A 188 8.14 5.99 22.17
CA PHE A 188 9.17 6.51 21.28
C PHE A 188 8.58 7.36 20.15
N GLY A 189 7.34 7.09 19.75
CA GLY A 189 6.62 7.91 18.77
C GLY A 189 6.49 9.38 19.20
N ARG A 190 6.30 9.64 20.51
CA ARG A 190 6.21 11.00 21.10
C ARG A 190 7.51 11.80 21.02
N LEU A 191 8.64 11.14 20.78
CA LEU A 191 9.97 11.78 20.79
C LEU A 191 10.37 12.38 19.44
N SER A 192 9.55 12.15 18.40
CA SER A 192 9.72 12.71 17.06
C SER A 192 9.42 14.21 17.01
N ASP A 193 10.01 14.91 16.05
CA ASP A 193 9.79 16.34 15.85
C ASP A 193 8.52 16.60 15.02
N TYR A 194 8.26 15.73 14.03
CA TYR A 194 7.07 15.79 13.19
C TYR A 194 6.53 14.39 12.91
N ASN A 195 5.22 14.31 12.65
CA ASN A 195 4.56 13.05 12.33
C ASN A 195 3.63 13.25 11.14
N PHE A 196 3.70 12.34 10.18
CA PHE A 196 2.71 12.17 9.11
C PHE A 196 1.88 10.92 9.37
N CYS A 197 0.64 10.88 8.91
CA CYS A 197 -0.20 9.69 9.02
C CYS A 197 -1.14 9.55 7.82
N VAL A 198 -1.52 8.32 7.50
CA VAL A 198 -2.28 7.99 6.27
C VAL A 198 -3.74 8.45 6.27
N THR A 199 -4.33 8.72 7.44
CA THR A 199 -5.76 9.06 7.58
C THR A 199 -6.03 10.08 8.68
N ASN A 200 -7.18 10.76 8.61
CA ASN A 200 -7.64 11.60 9.70
C ASN A 200 -8.01 10.77 10.93
N ALA A 201 -8.59 9.58 10.74
CA ALA A 201 -8.85 8.65 11.84
C ALA A 201 -7.56 8.29 12.60
N MET A 202 -6.47 8.01 11.89
CA MET A 202 -5.16 7.76 12.51
C MET A 202 -4.61 9.00 13.20
N LYS A 203 -4.77 10.19 12.60
CA LYS A 203 -4.37 11.45 13.23
C LYS A 203 -5.06 11.65 14.58
N GLU A 204 -6.37 11.42 14.64
CA GLU A 204 -7.16 11.53 15.86
C GLU A 204 -6.74 10.48 16.89
N ASP A 205 -6.55 9.23 16.47
CA ASP A 205 -6.09 8.14 17.33
C ASP A 205 -4.70 8.41 17.91
N LEU A 206 -3.74 8.84 17.08
CA LEU A 206 -2.40 9.25 17.51
C LEU A 206 -2.46 10.40 18.54
N GLN A 207 -3.34 11.37 18.32
CA GLN A 207 -3.49 12.49 19.25
C GLN A 207 -4.11 12.06 20.58
N MET A 208 -5.18 11.26 20.57
CA MET A 208 -5.92 10.86 21.77
C MET A 208 -5.20 9.76 22.57
N ASN A 209 -4.72 8.73 21.89
CA ASN A 209 -4.15 7.53 22.53
C ASN A 209 -2.64 7.61 22.69
N CYS A 210 -1.96 8.34 21.80
CA CYS A 210 -0.51 8.45 21.81
C CYS A 210 -0.02 9.85 22.20
N ASN A 211 -0.87 10.88 22.32
CA ASN A 211 -0.44 12.28 22.48
C ASN A 211 0.60 12.70 21.42
N ILE A 212 0.43 12.21 20.20
CA ILE A 212 1.27 12.50 19.04
C ILE A 212 0.49 13.40 18.09
N LYS A 213 1.00 14.60 17.86
CA LYS A 213 0.43 15.52 16.87
C LYS A 213 0.93 15.13 15.47
N ALA A 214 0.02 14.69 14.62
CA ALA A 214 0.32 14.30 13.24
C ALA A 214 -0.39 15.19 12.22
N ILE A 215 0.19 15.22 11.01
CA ILE A 215 -0.38 15.83 9.81
C ILE A 215 -0.85 14.69 8.91
N THR A 216 -2.10 14.75 8.43
CA THR A 216 -2.64 13.73 7.53
C THR A 216 -2.01 13.89 6.15
N LEU A 217 -1.32 12.85 5.69
CA LEU A 217 -0.81 12.69 4.35
C LEU A 217 -1.44 11.43 3.75
N TYR A 218 -2.55 11.62 3.05
CA TYR A 218 -3.23 10.55 2.34
C TYR A 218 -2.34 9.95 1.26
N ASP A 219 -2.40 8.64 1.08
CA ASP A 219 -1.90 8.02 -0.15
C ASP A 219 -2.71 8.52 -1.34
N LYS A 220 -2.00 8.79 -2.43
CA LYS A 220 -2.54 9.26 -3.70
C LYS A 220 -1.96 8.45 -4.84
N PRO A 221 -2.72 8.24 -5.92
CA PRO A 221 -2.24 7.42 -7.02
C PRO A 221 -1.08 8.12 -7.73
N ALA A 222 -0.11 7.33 -8.14
CA ALA A 222 0.92 7.79 -9.06
C ALA A 222 0.31 8.20 -10.41
N SER A 223 1.04 8.99 -11.20
CA SER A 223 0.57 9.56 -12.47
C SER A 223 0.31 8.52 -13.55
N PHE A 224 0.92 7.33 -13.46
CA PHE A 224 0.72 6.24 -14.42
C PHE A 224 -0.56 5.45 -14.21
N PHE A 225 -1.23 5.57 -13.05
CA PHE A 225 -2.58 5.06 -12.85
C PHE A 225 -3.57 6.02 -13.50
N LYS A 226 -4.15 5.58 -14.62
CA LYS A 226 -5.09 6.34 -15.46
C LYS A 226 -6.00 5.38 -16.23
N GLU A 227 -7.12 5.90 -16.70
CA GLU A 227 -7.98 5.16 -17.63
C GLU A 227 -7.18 4.73 -18.85
N THR A 228 -7.37 3.48 -19.27
CA THR A 228 -6.60 2.90 -20.37
C THR A 228 -7.33 3.12 -21.70
N PRO A 229 -6.70 3.78 -22.69
CA PRO A 229 -7.24 3.88 -24.04
C PRO A 229 -7.51 2.52 -24.67
N LEU A 230 -8.57 2.42 -25.47
CA LEU A 230 -9.10 1.14 -25.95
C LEU A 230 -8.07 0.32 -26.76
N GLU A 231 -7.19 0.98 -27.49
CA GLU A 231 -6.10 0.36 -28.26
C GLU A 231 -5.06 -0.31 -27.36
N ILE A 232 -4.80 0.29 -26.19
CA ILE A 232 -3.89 -0.27 -25.19
C ILE A 232 -4.60 -1.41 -24.44
N GLN A 233 -5.90 -1.28 -24.16
CA GLN A 233 -6.69 -2.38 -23.58
C GLN A 233 -6.63 -3.60 -24.50
N HIS A 234 -6.86 -3.43 -25.80
CA HIS A 234 -6.83 -4.51 -26.79
C HIS A 234 -5.50 -5.24 -26.79
N LYS A 235 -4.37 -4.51 -26.85
CA LYS A 235 -3.02 -5.10 -26.79
C LYS A 235 -2.81 -5.93 -25.52
N LEU A 236 -3.24 -5.42 -24.36
CA LEU A 236 -3.17 -6.15 -23.10
C LEU A 236 -4.05 -7.40 -23.12
N TYR A 237 -5.29 -7.29 -23.58
CA TYR A 237 -6.21 -8.41 -23.67
C TYR A 237 -5.69 -9.51 -24.60
N MET A 238 -5.12 -9.15 -25.76
CA MET A 238 -4.48 -10.11 -26.66
C MET A 238 -3.24 -10.76 -26.05
N LYS A 239 -2.45 -10.01 -25.26
CA LYS A 239 -1.32 -10.56 -24.49
C LYS A 239 -1.82 -11.59 -23.47
N LEU A 240 -2.80 -11.23 -22.64
CA LEU A 240 -3.38 -12.13 -21.62
C LEU A 240 -4.11 -13.32 -22.25
N ALA A 241 -4.75 -13.14 -23.40
CA ALA A 241 -5.41 -14.21 -24.13
C ALA A 241 -4.46 -15.32 -24.57
N LYS A 242 -3.14 -15.12 -24.62
CA LYS A 242 -2.19 -16.21 -24.92
C LYS A 242 -2.21 -17.28 -23.83
N ASP A 243 -2.24 -16.83 -22.57
CA ASP A 243 -2.03 -17.68 -21.40
C ASP A 243 -3.33 -17.97 -20.63
N TYR A 244 -4.32 -17.06 -20.70
CA TYR A 244 -5.54 -17.12 -19.89
C TYR A 244 -6.78 -17.26 -20.78
N ALA A 245 -7.42 -18.43 -20.69
CA ALA A 245 -8.65 -18.74 -21.44
C ALA A 245 -9.76 -17.68 -21.30
N PRO A 246 -9.98 -17.02 -20.14
CA PRO A 246 -11.04 -16.01 -20.01
C PRO A 246 -10.87 -14.75 -20.86
N PHE A 247 -9.67 -14.52 -21.41
CA PHE A 247 -9.41 -13.41 -22.33
C PHE A 247 -9.55 -13.82 -23.81
N LYS A 248 -9.65 -15.13 -24.09
CA LYS A 248 -9.87 -15.66 -25.44
C LYS A 248 -11.35 -15.56 -25.82
N ARG A 249 -11.64 -15.34 -27.09
CA ARG A 249 -12.99 -15.50 -27.64
C ARG A 249 -13.23 -16.97 -28.02
N GLY A 250 -14.49 -17.43 -27.90
CA GLY A 250 -14.93 -18.72 -28.46
C GLY A 250 -14.65 -18.80 -29.97
N THR A 251 -14.39 -20.00 -30.47
CA THR A 251 -13.82 -20.30 -31.80
C THR A 251 -14.73 -20.02 -33.02
N ASP A 252 -15.87 -19.35 -32.85
CA ASP A 252 -17.00 -19.49 -33.78
C ASP A 252 -17.01 -18.54 -34.99
N SER A 253 -15.94 -17.79 -35.26
CA SER A 253 -15.80 -17.06 -36.53
C SER A 253 -14.44 -16.40 -36.66
N ILE A 254 -13.50 -17.10 -37.32
CA ILE A 254 -12.25 -16.49 -37.78
C ILE A 254 -12.58 -15.67 -39.04
N HIS A 255 -13.00 -14.42 -38.85
CA HIS A 255 -12.90 -13.45 -39.93
C HIS A 255 -11.41 -13.10 -40.08
N PRO A 256 -10.79 -13.34 -41.25
CA PRO A 256 -9.34 -13.18 -41.43
C PRO A 256 -8.85 -11.75 -41.21
N ASP A 257 -9.74 -10.77 -41.26
CA ASP A 257 -9.44 -9.34 -41.15
C ASP A 257 -9.73 -8.74 -39.76
N VAL A 258 -10.07 -9.54 -38.74
CA VAL A 258 -10.41 -9.02 -37.42
C VAL A 258 -9.71 -9.79 -36.31
N GLU A 259 -8.88 -9.09 -35.53
CA GLU A 259 -8.26 -9.62 -34.32
C GLU A 259 -9.21 -9.41 -33.12
N LYS A 260 -9.52 -10.45 -32.36
CA LYS A 260 -10.53 -10.39 -31.29
C LYS A 260 -10.06 -11.01 -29.98
N SER A 261 -10.35 -10.31 -28.88
CA SER A 261 -10.35 -10.85 -27.52
C SER A 261 -11.79 -11.08 -27.03
N ALA A 262 -11.94 -11.53 -25.78
CA ALA A 262 -13.24 -11.60 -25.13
C ALA A 262 -13.93 -10.21 -24.99
N PHE A 263 -13.15 -9.11 -24.97
CA PHE A 263 -13.65 -7.77 -24.64
C PHE A 263 -13.63 -6.79 -25.80
N THR A 264 -12.70 -6.95 -26.74
CA THR A 264 -12.41 -5.96 -27.80
C THR A 264 -12.13 -6.64 -29.14
N GLU A 265 -12.41 -5.93 -30.23
CA GLU A 265 -12.07 -6.33 -31.59
C GLU A 265 -11.32 -5.21 -32.31
N LEU A 266 -10.33 -5.59 -33.11
CA LEU A 266 -9.51 -4.72 -33.95
C LEU A 266 -9.78 -5.09 -35.41
N ASP A 267 -10.30 -4.14 -36.17
CA ASP A 267 -10.39 -4.25 -37.62
C ASP A 267 -9.01 -3.97 -38.24
N ILE A 268 -8.40 -5.01 -38.82
CA ILE A 268 -7.02 -4.97 -39.33
C ILE A 268 -6.91 -4.02 -40.53
N ARG A 269 -8.00 -3.77 -41.26
CA ARG A 269 -7.99 -2.97 -42.49
C ARG A 269 -7.89 -1.47 -42.22
N ASN A 270 -8.50 -1.00 -41.13
CA ASN A 270 -8.53 0.42 -40.76
C ASN A 270 -7.81 0.73 -39.43
N GLY A 271 -7.42 -0.30 -38.66
CA GLY A 271 -6.76 -0.15 -37.37
C GLY A 271 -7.68 0.27 -36.22
N ASN A 272 -8.99 0.28 -36.43
CA ASN A 272 -9.96 0.74 -35.44
C ASN A 272 -10.26 -0.35 -34.41
N VAL A 273 -10.23 0.01 -33.13
CA VAL A 273 -10.56 -0.88 -32.03
C VAL A 273 -11.93 -0.53 -31.50
N THR A 274 -12.80 -1.53 -31.34
CA THR A 274 -14.14 -1.38 -30.74
C THR A 274 -14.33 -2.39 -29.61
N GLN A 275 -15.25 -2.10 -28.71
CA GLN A 275 -15.67 -3.09 -27.70
C GLN A 275 -16.56 -4.14 -28.35
N VAL A 276 -16.38 -5.39 -27.96
CA VAL A 276 -17.25 -6.49 -28.39
C VAL A 276 -18.66 -6.27 -27.85
N LYS A 277 -19.66 -6.38 -28.74
CA LYS A 277 -21.07 -6.35 -28.34
C LYS A 277 -21.36 -7.50 -27.36
N GLU A 278 -22.05 -7.21 -26.26
CA GLU A 278 -22.38 -8.18 -25.20
C GLU A 278 -21.14 -8.86 -24.59
N ARG A 279 -20.00 -8.14 -24.54
CA ARG A 279 -18.81 -8.63 -23.83
C ARG A 279 -19.10 -8.93 -22.36
N PRO A 280 -18.37 -9.88 -21.74
CA PRO A 280 -18.43 -10.05 -20.30
C PRO A 280 -17.97 -8.78 -19.55
N ALA A 281 -18.46 -8.60 -18.33
CA ALA A 281 -17.95 -7.59 -17.43
C ALA A 281 -16.62 -8.06 -16.81
N LEU A 282 -15.65 -7.16 -16.75
CA LEU A 282 -14.32 -7.42 -16.21
C LEU A 282 -14.26 -6.95 -14.75
N LEU A 283 -14.33 -7.91 -13.84
CA LEU A 283 -14.16 -7.71 -12.40
C LEU A 283 -12.68 -7.92 -12.04
N ILE A 284 -12.10 -7.03 -11.23
CA ILE A 284 -10.72 -7.17 -10.77
C ILE A 284 -10.59 -7.04 -9.26
N SER A 285 -9.85 -7.96 -8.66
CA SER A 285 -9.35 -7.84 -7.29
C SER A 285 -7.83 -7.95 -7.29
N SER A 286 -7.18 -6.99 -6.64
CA SER A 286 -5.73 -7.03 -6.40
C SER A 286 -5.50 -7.49 -4.97
N THR A 287 -4.52 -8.36 -4.74
CA THR A 287 -4.35 -8.98 -3.41
C THR A 287 -2.91 -9.32 -3.08
N SER A 288 -2.60 -9.30 -1.79
CA SER A 288 -1.35 -9.81 -1.23
C SER A 288 -1.49 -11.27 -0.77
N TRP A 289 -2.66 -11.89 -0.94
CA TRP A 289 -3.02 -13.24 -0.50
C TRP A 289 -2.66 -13.50 0.97
N THR A 290 -3.00 -12.55 1.83
CA THR A 290 -2.74 -12.56 3.27
C THR A 290 -4.06 -12.64 4.06
N GLU A 291 -3.97 -12.88 5.37
CA GLU A 291 -5.13 -13.16 6.24
C GLU A 291 -6.08 -11.95 6.40
N ASP A 292 -5.62 -10.75 6.11
CA ASP A 292 -6.40 -9.50 6.09
C ASP A 292 -7.33 -9.37 4.87
N GLU A 293 -7.28 -10.33 3.93
CA GLU A 293 -8.08 -10.37 2.71
C GLU A 293 -8.83 -11.71 2.60
N ASP A 294 -10.04 -11.78 3.17
CA ASP A 294 -10.85 -13.01 3.09
C ASP A 294 -11.59 -13.14 1.75
N PHE A 295 -10.98 -13.87 0.82
CA PHE A 295 -11.55 -14.15 -0.50
C PHE A 295 -12.77 -15.07 -0.47
N SER A 296 -13.09 -15.74 0.64
CA SER A 296 -14.32 -16.53 0.73
C SER A 296 -15.56 -15.64 0.55
N ILE A 297 -15.47 -14.35 0.90
CA ILE A 297 -16.53 -13.37 0.70
C ILE A 297 -16.82 -13.15 -0.78
N LEU A 298 -15.78 -12.88 -1.58
CA LEU A 298 -15.93 -12.69 -3.03
C LEU A 298 -16.39 -13.98 -3.71
N LEU A 299 -15.82 -15.12 -3.35
CA LEU A 299 -16.17 -16.38 -3.99
C LEU A 299 -17.63 -16.78 -3.75
N LYS A 300 -18.15 -16.62 -2.52
CA LYS A 300 -19.57 -16.83 -2.22
C LYS A 300 -20.47 -15.84 -2.94
N ALA A 301 -20.07 -14.57 -3.02
CA ALA A 301 -20.84 -13.58 -3.75
C ALA A 301 -20.94 -13.90 -5.26
N LEU A 302 -19.93 -14.59 -5.82
CA LEU A 302 -19.97 -15.08 -7.20
C LEU A 302 -20.88 -16.32 -7.35
N GLU A 303 -20.97 -17.18 -6.33
CA GLU A 303 -21.97 -18.26 -6.28
C GLU A 303 -23.40 -17.70 -6.31
N ASP A 304 -23.70 -16.73 -5.45
CA ASP A 304 -25.00 -16.04 -5.43
C ASP A 304 -25.28 -15.32 -6.77
N TYR A 305 -24.25 -14.70 -7.37
CA TYR A 305 -24.38 -14.07 -8.69
C TYR A 305 -24.75 -15.07 -9.79
N GLU A 306 -24.12 -16.24 -9.81
CA GLU A 306 -24.45 -17.34 -10.74
C GLU A 306 -25.88 -17.84 -10.51
N GLU A 307 -26.34 -17.94 -9.26
CA GLU A 307 -27.72 -18.29 -8.91
C GLU A 307 -28.72 -17.26 -9.46
N TYR A 308 -28.47 -15.95 -9.33
CA TYR A 308 -29.34 -14.94 -9.93
C TYR A 308 -29.49 -15.10 -11.45
N VAL A 309 -28.40 -15.47 -12.14
CA VAL A 309 -28.46 -15.73 -13.58
C VAL A 309 -29.28 -16.99 -13.88
N ASN A 310 -29.09 -18.06 -13.11
CA ASN A 310 -29.86 -19.31 -13.25
C ASN A 310 -31.36 -19.10 -12.97
N ASP A 311 -31.70 -18.18 -12.06
CA ASP A 311 -33.08 -17.78 -11.73
C ASP A 311 -33.71 -16.85 -12.78
N GLY A 312 -32.99 -16.54 -13.87
CA GLY A 312 -33.50 -15.79 -15.02
C GLY A 312 -33.28 -14.28 -14.96
N ILE A 313 -32.51 -13.78 -13.99
CA ILE A 313 -32.08 -12.38 -14.00
C ILE A 313 -31.08 -12.17 -15.14
N LYS A 314 -31.35 -11.20 -16.01
CA LYS A 314 -30.47 -10.87 -17.13
C LYS A 314 -29.24 -10.11 -16.64
N LEU A 315 -28.15 -10.84 -16.40
CA LEU A 315 -26.84 -10.28 -16.05
C LEU A 315 -25.78 -10.70 -17.08
N PRO A 316 -24.73 -9.89 -17.32
CA PRO A 316 -23.65 -10.27 -18.22
C PRO A 316 -22.85 -11.46 -17.66
N SER A 317 -22.17 -12.20 -18.55
CA SER A 317 -21.10 -13.09 -18.09
C SER A 317 -19.98 -12.30 -17.42
N LEU A 318 -19.26 -12.94 -16.49
CA LEU A 318 -18.19 -12.31 -15.73
C LEU A 318 -16.84 -12.93 -16.02
N VAL A 319 -15.84 -12.07 -16.19
CA VAL A 319 -14.44 -12.46 -16.05
C VAL A 319 -13.90 -11.82 -14.78
N CYS A 320 -13.61 -12.65 -13.78
CA CYS A 320 -13.03 -12.22 -12.51
C CYS A 320 -11.52 -12.46 -12.50
N VAL A 321 -10.74 -11.38 -12.44
CA VAL A 321 -9.30 -11.42 -12.33
C VAL A 321 -8.90 -11.20 -10.88
N ILE A 322 -8.18 -12.16 -10.29
CA ILE A 322 -7.59 -12.01 -8.96
C ILE A 322 -6.07 -12.03 -9.07
N THR A 323 -5.45 -10.85 -9.10
CA THR A 323 -4.00 -10.69 -9.32
C THR A 323 -3.24 -10.48 -8.01
N GLY A 324 -2.01 -11.00 -7.96
CA GLY A 324 -1.11 -10.82 -6.84
C GLY A 324 -0.37 -12.09 -6.41
N LYS A 325 0.42 -11.95 -5.34
CA LYS A 325 1.24 -13.03 -4.77
C LYS A 325 1.25 -12.99 -3.26
N GLY A 326 1.09 -14.16 -2.66
CA GLY A 326 1.28 -14.37 -1.24
C GLY A 326 0.90 -15.77 -0.78
N PRO A 327 0.93 -16.01 0.54
CA PRO A 327 0.87 -17.35 1.10
C PRO A 327 -0.44 -18.09 0.83
N LEU A 328 -1.58 -17.37 0.80
CA LEU A 328 -2.90 -17.99 0.65
C LEU A 328 -3.32 -18.24 -0.81
N LYS A 329 -2.52 -17.83 -1.81
CA LYS A 329 -2.88 -18.00 -3.24
C LYS A 329 -3.21 -19.45 -3.60
N LYS A 330 -2.37 -20.39 -3.14
CA LYS A 330 -2.59 -21.82 -3.38
C LYS A 330 -3.84 -22.36 -2.70
N HIS A 331 -4.19 -21.82 -1.53
CA HIS A 331 -5.39 -22.23 -0.81
C HIS A 331 -6.65 -21.84 -1.59
N TYR A 332 -6.76 -20.57 -1.97
CA TYR A 332 -7.92 -20.08 -2.72
C TYR A 332 -8.01 -20.63 -4.14
N ASN A 333 -6.88 -20.86 -4.83
CA ASN A 333 -6.91 -21.54 -6.13
C ASN A 333 -7.59 -22.92 -6.02
N ARG A 334 -7.32 -23.72 -4.97
CA ARG A 334 -8.01 -25.01 -4.77
C ARG A 334 -9.50 -24.88 -4.50
N LEU A 335 -9.96 -23.74 -3.99
CA LEU A 335 -11.39 -23.48 -3.81
C LEU A 335 -12.02 -23.11 -5.16
N ILE A 336 -11.36 -22.22 -5.91
CA ILE A 336 -11.76 -21.82 -7.27
C ILE A 336 -11.84 -23.03 -8.20
N ASP A 337 -10.87 -23.96 -8.14
CA ASP A 337 -10.85 -25.17 -8.98
C ASP A 337 -12.05 -26.12 -8.73
N LYS A 338 -12.72 -25.98 -7.58
CA LYS A 338 -13.91 -26.77 -7.23
C LYS A 338 -15.22 -26.08 -7.63
N MET A 339 -15.16 -24.83 -8.04
CA MET A 339 -16.35 -24.06 -8.43
C MET A 339 -16.68 -24.36 -9.89
N HIS A 340 -17.97 -24.57 -10.16
CA HIS A 340 -18.48 -24.93 -11.48
C HIS A 340 -19.47 -23.87 -11.97
N PHE A 341 -18.92 -22.76 -12.46
CA PHE A 341 -19.69 -21.66 -13.04
C PHE A 341 -19.95 -21.88 -14.53
N LYS A 342 -21.14 -21.49 -15.00
CA LYS A 342 -21.47 -21.42 -16.44
C LYS A 342 -21.26 -20.01 -16.98
N HIS A 343 -21.55 -18.99 -16.18
CA HIS A 343 -21.53 -17.59 -16.60
C HIS A 343 -20.33 -16.80 -16.08
N ILE A 344 -19.56 -17.38 -15.15
CA ILE A 344 -18.41 -16.73 -14.52
C ILE A 344 -17.13 -17.50 -14.84
N GLN A 345 -16.07 -16.77 -15.18
CA GLN A 345 -14.74 -17.31 -15.36
C GLN A 345 -13.75 -16.58 -14.46
N ILE A 346 -13.04 -17.34 -13.62
CA ILE A 346 -12.04 -16.78 -12.69
C ILE A 346 -10.64 -17.11 -13.19
N CYS A 347 -9.73 -16.14 -13.15
CA CYS A 347 -8.31 -16.39 -13.39
C CYS A 347 -7.43 -15.61 -12.41
N THR A 348 -6.24 -16.16 -12.12
CA THR A 348 -5.31 -15.58 -11.14
C THR A 348 -3.95 -15.21 -11.73
N PRO A 349 -3.92 -14.31 -12.75
CA PRO A 349 -2.72 -14.03 -13.52
C PRO A 349 -1.61 -13.43 -12.66
N TRP A 350 -0.37 -13.67 -13.08
CA TRP A 350 0.74 -12.82 -12.70
C TRP A 350 0.85 -11.69 -13.72
N LEU A 351 0.92 -10.44 -13.23
CA LEU A 351 1.03 -9.26 -14.07
C LEU A 351 2.40 -8.62 -13.85
N GLU A 352 3.02 -8.19 -14.94
CA GLU A 352 4.18 -7.31 -14.86
C GLU A 352 3.79 -5.95 -14.30
N ALA A 353 4.76 -5.22 -13.75
CA ALA A 353 4.51 -3.93 -13.10
C ALA A 353 3.85 -2.91 -14.04
N GLU A 354 4.18 -2.96 -15.33
CA GLU A 354 3.66 -2.08 -16.37
C GLU A 354 2.25 -2.48 -16.85
N ASP A 355 1.92 -3.78 -16.79
CA ASP A 355 0.60 -4.28 -17.20
C ASP A 355 -0.46 -4.02 -16.12
N TYR A 356 -0.05 -3.93 -14.86
CA TYR A 356 -0.98 -3.78 -13.74
C TYR A 356 -1.85 -2.51 -13.82
N PRO A 357 -1.29 -1.30 -13.97
CA PRO A 357 -2.09 -0.08 -14.16
C PRO A 357 -2.99 -0.15 -15.40
N VAL A 358 -2.50 -0.78 -16.47
CA VAL A 358 -3.25 -0.95 -17.72
C VAL A 358 -4.47 -1.83 -17.48
N LEU A 359 -4.33 -2.95 -16.75
CA LEU A 359 -5.47 -3.80 -16.45
C LEU A 359 -6.49 -3.12 -15.54
N LEU A 360 -6.03 -2.39 -14.50
CA LEU A 360 -6.91 -1.60 -13.65
C LEU A 360 -7.71 -0.57 -14.46
N GLY A 361 -7.05 0.14 -15.38
CA GLY A 361 -7.69 1.12 -16.26
C GLY A 361 -8.55 0.52 -17.38
N SER A 362 -8.53 -0.80 -17.54
CA SER A 362 -9.35 -1.53 -18.51
C SER A 362 -10.56 -2.24 -17.87
N ALA A 363 -10.53 -2.48 -16.56
CA ALA A 363 -11.58 -3.17 -15.83
C ALA A 363 -12.86 -2.34 -15.65
N ASP A 364 -13.97 -3.02 -15.38
CA ASP A 364 -15.29 -2.41 -15.19
C ASP A 364 -15.56 -2.07 -13.73
N LEU A 365 -15.22 -3.00 -12.83
CA LEU A 365 -15.42 -2.88 -11.38
C LEU A 365 -14.23 -3.49 -10.61
N GLY A 366 -13.77 -2.79 -9.58
CA GLY A 366 -12.80 -3.31 -8.62
C GLY A 366 -13.49 -3.93 -7.39
N VAL A 367 -12.91 -4.99 -6.82
CA VAL A 367 -13.30 -5.52 -5.51
C VAL A 367 -12.11 -5.50 -4.56
N CYS A 368 -12.26 -4.79 -3.43
CA CYS A 368 -11.25 -4.69 -2.40
C CYS A 368 -11.70 -5.38 -1.11
N LEU A 369 -11.00 -6.46 -0.75
CA LEU A 369 -11.23 -7.23 0.48
C LEU A 369 -10.26 -6.89 1.61
N HIS A 370 -9.29 -6.00 1.36
CA HIS A 370 -8.29 -5.63 2.35
C HIS A 370 -8.92 -4.86 3.52
N LYS A 371 -8.66 -5.34 4.74
CA LYS A 371 -8.97 -4.65 5.99
C LYS A 371 -7.70 -4.26 6.72
N SER A 372 -7.63 -3.01 7.17
CA SER A 372 -6.53 -2.58 8.05
C SER A 372 -6.56 -3.31 9.39
N SER A 373 -5.41 -3.82 9.83
CA SER A 373 -5.24 -4.45 11.14
C SER A 373 -5.55 -3.53 12.33
N SER A 374 -5.30 -2.22 12.17
CA SER A 374 -5.69 -1.19 13.15
C SER A 374 -7.09 -0.63 12.89
N GLY A 375 -7.63 -0.82 11.69
CA GLY A 375 -8.84 -0.13 11.22
C GLY A 375 -8.59 1.33 10.80
N LEU A 376 -7.33 1.79 10.79
CA LEU A 376 -6.94 3.19 10.62
C LEU A 376 -6.11 3.45 9.36
N ASP A 377 -5.76 2.41 8.61
CA ASP A 377 -5.02 2.47 7.34
C ASP A 377 -5.95 2.27 6.15
N LEU A 378 -5.67 2.95 5.02
CA LEU A 378 -6.48 2.85 3.81
C LEU A 378 -5.86 1.89 2.80
N PRO A 379 -6.67 1.11 2.06
CA PRO A 379 -6.15 0.20 1.06
C PRO A 379 -5.57 0.99 -0.13
N MET A 380 -4.25 1.00 -0.25
CA MET A 380 -3.55 1.59 -1.41
C MET A 380 -4.06 1.03 -2.74
N LYS A 381 -4.52 -0.22 -2.76
CA LYS A 381 -5.10 -0.86 -3.95
C LYS A 381 -6.34 -0.10 -4.46
N VAL A 382 -7.17 0.44 -3.57
CA VAL A 382 -8.33 1.27 -3.96
C VAL A 382 -7.86 2.63 -4.46
N VAL A 383 -6.80 3.18 -3.88
CA VAL A 383 -6.18 4.42 -4.37
C VAL A 383 -5.71 4.24 -5.83
N ASP A 384 -5.06 3.12 -6.15
CA ASP A 384 -4.63 2.79 -7.51
C ASP A 384 -5.82 2.63 -8.47
N MET A 385 -6.87 1.90 -8.04
CA MET A 385 -8.12 1.75 -8.81
C MET A 385 -8.77 3.10 -9.11
N PHE A 386 -8.89 3.98 -8.11
CA PHE A 386 -9.43 5.33 -8.29
C PHE A 386 -8.55 6.21 -9.19
N GLY A 387 -7.22 6.06 -9.14
CA GLY A 387 -6.31 6.68 -10.09
C GLY A 387 -6.64 6.33 -11.55
N CYS A 388 -7.10 5.09 -11.77
CA CYS A 388 -7.58 4.58 -13.05
C CYS A 388 -9.07 4.86 -13.34
N CYS A 389 -9.74 5.67 -12.52
CA CYS A 389 -11.19 5.90 -12.55
C CYS A 389 -12.01 4.59 -12.54
N LEU A 390 -11.52 3.57 -11.87
CA LEU A 390 -12.20 2.29 -11.67
C LEU A 390 -13.05 2.37 -10.39
N PRO A 391 -14.40 2.31 -10.48
CA PRO A 391 -15.24 2.19 -9.30
C PRO A 391 -14.95 0.92 -8.53
N VAL A 392 -15.22 0.92 -7.22
CA VAL A 392 -14.93 -0.24 -6.36
C VAL A 392 -16.11 -0.64 -5.49
N CYS A 393 -16.25 -1.95 -5.24
CA CYS A 393 -16.88 -2.47 -4.03
C CYS A 393 -15.78 -2.76 -3.01
N ALA A 394 -15.86 -2.18 -1.81
CA ALA A 394 -14.84 -2.35 -0.78
C ALA A 394 -15.43 -2.85 0.55
N VAL A 395 -14.74 -3.79 1.20
CA VAL A 395 -15.21 -4.35 2.47
C VAL A 395 -15.08 -3.35 3.60
N HIS A 396 -16.15 -3.17 4.39
CA HIS A 396 -16.24 -2.18 5.45
C HIS A 396 -15.19 -2.39 6.56
N PHE A 397 -14.53 -1.29 6.94
CA PHE A 397 -13.81 -1.11 8.20
C PHE A 397 -13.77 0.38 8.59
N GLN A 398 -13.33 0.69 9.81
CA GLN A 398 -13.55 1.96 10.49
C GLN A 398 -13.24 3.23 9.66
N CYS A 399 -12.02 3.38 9.11
CA CYS A 399 -11.66 4.59 8.37
C CYS A 399 -11.90 4.52 6.85
N LEU A 400 -12.46 3.43 6.31
CA LEU A 400 -12.63 3.25 4.85
C LEU A 400 -13.40 4.40 4.20
N HIS A 401 -14.37 4.98 4.92
CA HIS A 401 -15.21 6.07 4.45
C HIS A 401 -14.42 7.35 4.11
N GLU A 402 -13.16 7.48 4.53
CA GLU A 402 -12.28 8.57 4.08
C GLU A 402 -11.88 8.44 2.62
N LEU A 403 -11.84 7.21 2.08
CA LEU A 403 -11.48 6.91 0.69
C LEU A 403 -12.71 6.57 -0.15
N VAL A 404 -13.49 5.56 0.25
CA VAL A 404 -14.67 5.11 -0.49
C VAL A 404 -15.91 5.81 0.05
N LYS A 405 -16.56 6.59 -0.81
CA LYS A 405 -17.81 7.29 -0.53
C LYS A 405 -18.94 6.45 -1.11
N HIS A 406 -19.65 5.76 -0.23
CA HIS A 406 -20.78 4.89 -0.60
C HIS A 406 -21.78 5.66 -1.46
N ASP A 407 -22.22 5.04 -2.56
CA ASP A 407 -23.13 5.64 -3.56
C ASP A 407 -22.58 6.86 -4.33
N GLU A 408 -21.30 7.19 -4.19
CA GLU A 408 -20.68 8.29 -4.92
C GLU A 408 -19.55 7.80 -5.85
N ASN A 409 -18.56 7.11 -5.31
CA ASN A 409 -17.40 6.62 -6.08
C ASN A 409 -17.26 5.09 -6.06
N GLY A 410 -18.14 4.42 -5.32
CA GLY A 410 -18.15 2.98 -5.13
C GLY A 410 -19.21 2.55 -4.13
N LEU A 411 -19.18 1.27 -3.77
CA LEU A 411 -20.04 0.69 -2.74
C LEU A 411 -19.20 0.07 -1.62
N ILE A 412 -19.83 -0.04 -0.46
CA ILE A 412 -19.21 -0.60 0.74
C ILE A 412 -20.08 -1.79 1.14
N PHE A 413 -19.47 -2.94 1.39
CA PHE A 413 -20.16 -4.16 1.81
C PHE A 413 -19.55 -4.72 3.08
N ARG A 414 -20.31 -5.51 3.84
CA ARG A 414 -19.88 -6.14 5.09
C ARG A 414 -19.62 -7.63 4.93
N ASP A 415 -20.36 -8.28 4.03
CA ASP A 415 -20.35 -9.72 3.83
C ASP A 415 -20.59 -10.09 2.35
N SER A 416 -20.68 -11.40 2.07
CA SER A 416 -20.86 -11.94 0.72
C SER A 416 -22.21 -11.56 0.13
N ASN A 417 -23.26 -11.51 0.95
CA ASN A 417 -24.63 -11.28 0.49
C ASN A 417 -24.78 -9.83 0.04
N GLU A 418 -24.27 -8.88 0.83
CA GLU A 418 -24.23 -7.47 0.42
C GLU A 418 -23.40 -7.29 -0.85
N LEU A 419 -22.26 -7.99 -1.00
CA LEU A 419 -21.46 -7.93 -2.21
C LEU A 419 -22.21 -8.50 -3.43
N ALA A 420 -22.89 -9.64 -3.29
CA ALA A 420 -23.67 -10.25 -4.37
C ALA A 420 -24.79 -9.33 -4.88
N GLU A 421 -25.55 -8.74 -3.96
CA GLU A 421 -26.60 -7.77 -4.28
C GLU A 421 -26.03 -6.52 -4.97
N GLN A 422 -24.87 -6.04 -4.53
CA GLN A 422 -24.18 -4.92 -5.18
C GLN A 422 -23.70 -5.28 -6.59
N LEU A 423 -23.12 -6.48 -6.80
CA LEU A 423 -22.73 -6.95 -8.13
C LEU A 423 -23.93 -7.05 -9.06
N LYS A 424 -25.05 -7.62 -8.58
CA LYS A 424 -26.32 -7.68 -9.33
C LYS A 424 -26.81 -6.28 -9.71
N MET A 425 -26.91 -5.37 -8.75
CA MET A 425 -27.38 -4.00 -8.96
C MET A 425 -26.50 -3.24 -9.98
N LEU A 426 -25.18 -3.34 -9.86
CA LEU A 426 -24.25 -2.60 -10.72
C LEU A 426 -24.22 -3.12 -12.16
N LEU A 427 -24.54 -4.41 -12.37
CA LEU A 427 -24.38 -5.08 -13.66
C LEU A 427 -25.69 -5.39 -14.39
N LEU A 428 -26.84 -5.09 -13.79
CA LEU A 428 -28.16 -5.36 -14.36
C LEU A 428 -28.39 -4.75 -15.75
N GLU A 429 -27.82 -3.56 -16.00
CA GLU A 429 -27.94 -2.83 -17.27
C GLU A 429 -26.62 -2.78 -18.05
N PHE A 430 -25.64 -3.60 -17.67
CA PHE A 430 -24.35 -3.61 -18.34
C PHE A 430 -24.46 -4.19 -19.77
N PRO A 431 -23.76 -3.65 -20.79
CA PRO A 431 -22.76 -2.57 -20.76
C PRO A 431 -23.31 -1.16 -21.03
N THR A 432 -24.61 -0.92 -20.86
CA THR A 432 -25.23 0.37 -21.21
C THR A 432 -24.75 1.54 -20.31
N GLY A 433 -24.68 2.73 -20.89
CA GLY A 433 -24.02 3.91 -20.30
C GLY A 433 -24.82 4.68 -19.24
N GLU A 434 -26.02 4.24 -18.86
CA GLU A 434 -26.84 4.94 -17.85
C GLU A 434 -26.84 4.25 -16.47
N SER A 435 -26.06 3.17 -16.33
CA SER A 435 -25.97 2.40 -15.08
C SER A 435 -25.29 3.17 -13.94
N LYS A 436 -25.58 2.75 -12.70
CA LYS A 436 -24.92 3.25 -11.47
C LYS A 436 -23.39 3.09 -11.52
N LEU A 437 -22.90 2.04 -12.19
CA LEU A 437 -21.48 1.82 -12.43
C LEU A 437 -20.86 2.94 -13.28
N TYR A 438 -21.54 3.36 -14.34
CA TYR A 438 -21.10 4.49 -15.17
C TYR A 438 -21.14 5.81 -14.40
N MET A 439 -22.15 6.02 -13.57
CA MET A 439 -22.24 7.18 -12.68
C MET A 439 -21.02 7.29 -11.76
N PHE A 440 -20.62 6.21 -11.09
CA PHE A 440 -19.43 6.21 -10.22
C PHE A 440 -18.15 6.54 -10.99
N ARG A 441 -17.98 5.96 -12.19
CA ARG A 441 -16.83 6.26 -13.05
C ARG A 441 -16.81 7.74 -13.45
N ARG A 442 -17.96 8.31 -13.79
CA ARG A 442 -18.11 9.74 -14.08
C ARG A 442 -17.74 10.61 -12.88
N ASN A 443 -18.18 10.23 -11.67
CA ASN A 443 -17.85 10.96 -10.44
C ASN A 443 -16.34 10.92 -10.16
N LEU A 444 -15.70 9.76 -10.34
CA LEU A 444 -14.23 9.63 -10.23
C LEU A 444 -13.50 10.57 -11.20
N ARG A 445 -13.91 10.60 -12.48
CA ARG A 445 -13.36 11.54 -13.48
C ARG A 445 -13.55 13.01 -13.07
N ALA A 446 -14.74 13.35 -12.57
CA ALA A 446 -15.08 14.72 -12.18
C ALA A 446 -14.36 15.18 -10.91
N SER A 447 -14.06 14.26 -9.99
CA SER A 447 -13.46 14.57 -8.68
C SER A 447 -12.05 15.16 -8.76
N LYS A 448 -11.35 15.01 -9.91
CA LYS A 448 -9.98 15.49 -10.15
C LYS A 448 -9.07 15.28 -8.93
N GLN A 449 -8.98 14.02 -8.47
CA GLN A 449 -8.19 13.68 -7.29
C GLN A 449 -6.75 14.19 -7.41
N LEU A 450 -6.26 14.85 -6.36
CA LEU A 450 -4.86 15.27 -6.27
C LEU A 450 -3.95 14.05 -6.46
N ARG A 451 -2.90 14.23 -7.27
CA ARG A 451 -1.86 13.20 -7.41
C ARG A 451 -0.89 13.27 -6.24
N TRP A 452 -0.07 12.23 -6.09
CA TRP A 452 0.93 12.16 -5.02
C TRP A 452 1.78 13.43 -4.94
N ASP A 453 2.36 13.87 -6.05
CA ASP A 453 3.28 15.01 -6.08
C ASP A 453 2.60 16.31 -5.59
N GLU A 454 1.39 16.59 -6.08
CA GLU A 454 0.64 17.78 -5.71
C GLU A 454 0.25 17.76 -4.22
N SER A 455 -0.24 16.61 -3.73
CA SER A 455 -0.60 16.44 -2.32
C SER A 455 0.62 16.55 -1.40
N TRP A 456 1.75 15.99 -1.85
CA TRP A 456 3.02 16.02 -1.14
C TRP A 456 3.58 17.44 -1.03
N GLU A 457 3.56 18.20 -2.13
CA GLU A 457 3.97 19.61 -2.15
C GLU A 457 3.16 20.47 -1.18
N GLN A 458 1.84 20.25 -1.11
CA GLN A 458 0.96 21.01 -0.23
C GLN A 458 1.16 20.67 1.26
N THR A 459 1.49 19.40 1.57
CA THR A 459 1.44 18.88 2.94
C THR A 459 2.82 18.68 3.56
N VAL A 460 3.75 18.12 2.82
CA VAL A 460 5.06 17.66 3.33
C VAL A 460 6.12 18.74 3.17
N LEU A 461 6.18 19.38 2.00
CA LEU A 461 7.20 20.40 1.71
C LEU A 461 7.28 21.54 2.75
N PRO A 462 6.18 22.06 3.32
CA PRO A 462 6.25 23.09 4.36
C PRO A 462 7.05 22.67 5.60
N VAL A 463 7.09 21.37 5.95
CA VAL A 463 7.86 20.84 7.09
C VAL A 463 9.37 20.99 6.88
N PHE A 464 9.82 20.97 5.62
CA PHE A 464 11.22 21.15 5.25
C PHE A 464 11.61 22.62 5.02
N ARG A 465 10.63 23.53 4.88
CA ARG A 465 10.85 24.97 4.65
C ARG A 465 10.86 25.81 5.93
N ASN A 466 10.16 25.38 6.98
CA ASN A 466 9.99 26.16 8.22
C ASN A 466 11.20 26.13 9.19
N ASN A 467 12.43 26.23 8.68
CA ASN A 467 13.64 26.33 9.50
C ASN A 467 14.34 27.67 9.35
#